data_AF-A0A956ECF6-F1
#
_entry.id   AF-A0A956ECF6-F1
#
_cell.length_a   1.000
_cell.length_b   1.000
_cell.length_c   1.000
_cell.angle_alpha   90.00
_cell.angle_beta   90.00
_cell.angle_gamma   90.00
#
_symmetry.space_group_name_H-M   'P 1'
#
loop_
_entity.id
_entity.type
_entity.pdbx_description
1 polymer ?
#
loop_
_entity_poly.entity_id
_entity_poly.type
_entity_poly.pdbx_seq_one_letter_code
_entity_poly.pdbx_strand_id
1 'polypeptide(L)'
;MSRSRPSSLGGVPLAWLLIALCLAWVVACSDDGSPGPLGNGIYIGTEWQEARAQAGHQVHVVEQHIPCAKCHSMGRDSMGSFTPDRCASCHEKEGSIVHAEAEAHARFGATAKADCTDCHVFRLRDPALERPAQAAPGAPELPPPDLSQVGAYQPKDCFRCHAEQQGDTPAVEVHSSAPCLTCHDPHGEKKVNVNPCSECHSELTQAPVAHGLGSEGIVQTCTTCHQHQHARAEDALETCADCHQKQEPLIPATALFESGHRACVGCHQPHAFRKQEAIACRSCHEEIN
;
A
#
# COMPACT_ATOMS: atom_id res chain seq x y z
N MET A 1 -97.54 19.23 -4.86
CA MET A 1 -96.90 18.74 -6.11
C MET A 1 -95.39 18.88 -5.94
N SER A 2 -94.69 17.79 -5.63
CA SER A 2 -93.21 17.74 -5.68
C SER A 2 -92.85 16.34 -6.15
N ARG A 3 -92.29 16.23 -7.36
CA ARG A 3 -91.86 14.97 -7.98
C ARG A 3 -90.36 14.82 -7.76
N SER A 4 -89.98 13.83 -6.96
CA SER A 4 -88.61 13.38 -6.77
C SER A 4 -88.10 12.72 -8.05
N ARG A 5 -86.93 13.15 -8.55
CA ARG A 5 -86.21 12.47 -9.65
C ARG A 5 -85.33 11.35 -9.08
N PRO A 6 -85.27 10.17 -9.70
CA PRO A 6 -84.36 9.11 -9.29
C PRO A 6 -82.92 9.45 -9.70
N SER A 7 -81.99 9.24 -8.77
CA SER A 7 -80.54 9.37 -8.97
C SER A 7 -80.04 8.27 -9.90
N SER A 8 -79.45 8.65 -11.03
CA SER A 8 -78.73 7.72 -11.90
C SER A 8 -77.44 7.27 -11.22
N LEU A 9 -77.36 5.98 -10.89
CA LEU A 9 -76.11 5.32 -10.53
C LEU A 9 -75.15 5.43 -11.72
N GLY A 10 -74.10 6.24 -11.55
CA GLY A 10 -73.04 6.42 -12.53
C GLY A 10 -72.26 5.12 -12.71
N GLY A 11 -72.50 4.42 -13.82
CA GLY A 11 -71.69 3.28 -14.22
C GLY A 11 -70.25 3.73 -14.44
N VAL A 12 -69.31 3.05 -13.77
CA VAL A 12 -67.88 3.23 -14.03
C VAL A 12 -67.63 2.85 -15.49
N PRO A 13 -67.05 3.74 -16.32
CA PRO A 13 -66.79 3.45 -17.72
C PRO A 13 -65.94 2.18 -17.83
N LEU A 14 -66.30 1.28 -18.74
CA LEU A 14 -65.56 0.03 -19.01
C LEU A 14 -64.05 0.26 -19.21
N ALA A 15 -63.67 1.45 -19.71
CA ALA A 15 -62.29 1.89 -19.84
C ALA A 15 -61.51 1.90 -18.50
N TRP A 16 -62.14 2.29 -17.40
CA TRP A 16 -61.50 2.30 -16.08
C TRP A 16 -61.29 0.89 -15.51
N LEU A 17 -62.21 -0.05 -15.81
CA LEU A 17 -62.03 -1.45 -15.47
C LEU A 17 -60.86 -2.08 -16.24
N LEU A 18 -60.70 -1.73 -17.51
CA LEU A 18 -59.57 -2.21 -18.32
C LEU A 18 -58.23 -1.62 -17.85
N ILE A 19 -58.18 -0.34 -17.48
CA ILE A 19 -56.98 0.29 -16.93
C ILE A 19 -56.58 -0.35 -15.60
N ALA A 20 -57.55 -0.58 -14.70
CA ALA A 20 -57.30 -1.25 -13.43
C ALA A 20 -56.79 -2.69 -13.62
N LEU A 21 -57.33 -3.41 -14.61
CA LEU A 21 -56.88 -4.77 -14.95
C LEU A 21 -55.45 -4.78 -15.50
N CYS A 22 -55.11 -3.83 -16.39
CA CYS A 22 -53.74 -3.68 -16.91
C CYS A 22 -52.74 -3.30 -15.82
N LEU A 23 -53.10 -2.38 -14.91
CA LEU A 23 -52.24 -2.01 -13.78
C LEU A 23 -52.05 -3.18 -12.80
N ALA A 24 -53.10 -3.96 -12.53
CA ALA A 24 -52.99 -5.17 -11.71
C ALA A 24 -52.09 -6.23 -12.36
N TRP A 25 -52.11 -6.36 -13.69
CA TRP A 25 -51.20 -7.25 -14.43
C TRP A 25 -49.76 -6.78 -14.39
N VAL A 26 -49.49 -5.47 -14.47
CA VAL A 26 -48.13 -4.93 -14.35
C VAL A 26 -47.59 -5.14 -12.94
N VAL A 27 -48.41 -4.97 -11.90
CA VAL A 27 -48.02 -5.24 -10.50
C VAL A 27 -47.82 -6.73 -10.23
N ALA A 28 -48.65 -7.60 -10.80
CA ALA A 28 -48.48 -9.06 -10.69
C ALA A 28 -47.24 -9.59 -11.43
N CYS A 29 -46.72 -8.82 -12.40
CA CYS A 29 -45.48 -9.14 -13.12
C CYS A 29 -44.26 -8.36 -12.60
N SER A 30 -44.45 -7.37 -11.71
CA SER A 30 -43.35 -6.77 -10.96
C SER A 30 -43.13 -7.60 -9.70
N ASP A 31 -42.62 -8.81 -9.92
CA ASP A 31 -42.27 -9.73 -8.86
C ASP A 31 -41.09 -9.15 -8.07
N ASP A 32 -41.29 -8.99 -6.77
CA ASP A 32 -40.28 -8.59 -5.81
C ASP A 32 -39.23 -9.71 -5.70
N GLY A 33 -38.23 -9.67 -6.58
CA GLY A 33 -36.90 -10.23 -6.34
C GLY A 33 -36.80 -11.72 -5.96
N SER A 34 -37.82 -12.54 -6.19
CA SER A 34 -37.67 -13.98 -6.04
C SER A 34 -36.96 -14.52 -7.28
N PRO A 35 -35.74 -15.07 -7.15
CA PRO A 35 -35.00 -15.56 -8.30
C PRO A 35 -35.80 -16.70 -8.93
N GLY A 36 -36.29 -16.45 -10.15
CA GLY A 36 -36.88 -17.49 -10.98
C GLY A 36 -35.90 -18.64 -11.21
N PRO A 37 -36.36 -19.77 -11.78
CA PRO A 37 -35.53 -20.95 -12.04
C PRO A 37 -34.56 -20.70 -13.21
N LEU A 38 -33.60 -19.81 -12.99
CA LEU A 38 -32.41 -19.63 -13.81
C LEU A 38 -31.46 -20.77 -13.42
N GLY A 39 -31.21 -21.67 -14.38
CA GLY A 39 -30.62 -22.98 -14.14
C GLY A 39 -29.38 -22.97 -13.24
N ASN A 40 -29.42 -23.74 -12.15
CA ASN A 40 -28.30 -24.01 -11.23
C ASN A 40 -27.37 -22.80 -10.96
N GLY A 41 -27.90 -21.57 -10.98
CA GLY A 41 -27.12 -20.38 -10.75
C GLY A 41 -26.73 -20.32 -9.28
N ILE A 42 -25.43 -20.22 -9.00
CA ILE A 42 -24.95 -20.00 -7.65
C ILE A 42 -25.38 -18.59 -7.25
N TYR A 43 -26.07 -18.47 -6.12
CA TYR A 43 -26.42 -17.18 -5.56
C TYR A 43 -25.14 -16.43 -5.23
N ILE A 44 -25.01 -15.22 -5.78
CA ILE A 44 -23.90 -14.32 -5.51
C ILE A 44 -24.49 -13.18 -4.67
N GLY A 45 -24.16 -13.13 -3.37
CA GLY A 45 -24.72 -12.15 -2.44
C GLY A 45 -24.21 -10.72 -2.70
N THR A 46 -24.76 -9.77 -1.95
CA THR A 46 -24.44 -8.34 -2.10
C THR A 46 -22.96 -8.02 -1.86
N GLU A 47 -22.28 -8.83 -1.06
CA GLU A 47 -20.85 -8.78 -0.81
C GLU A 47 -20.00 -8.86 -2.09
N TRP A 48 -20.54 -9.44 -3.17
CA TRP A 48 -19.85 -9.47 -4.46
C TRP A 48 -19.65 -8.10 -5.08
N GLN A 49 -20.57 -7.16 -4.88
CA GLN A 49 -20.43 -5.82 -5.46
C GLN A 49 -19.21 -5.08 -4.90
N GLU A 50 -18.89 -5.30 -3.63
CA GLU A 50 -17.68 -4.77 -3.00
C GLU A 50 -16.44 -5.56 -3.40
N ALA A 51 -16.55 -6.89 -3.44
CA ALA A 51 -15.44 -7.77 -3.78
C ALA A 51 -14.95 -7.55 -5.22
N ARG A 52 -15.85 -7.40 -6.19
CA ARG A 52 -15.51 -7.17 -7.61
C ARG A 52 -14.82 -5.84 -7.86
N ALA A 53 -15.03 -4.86 -6.97
CA ALA A 53 -14.39 -3.54 -7.07
C ALA A 53 -12.94 -3.57 -6.56
N GLN A 54 -12.53 -4.64 -5.88
CA GLN A 54 -11.15 -4.80 -5.45
C GLN A 54 -10.24 -5.11 -6.64
N ALA A 55 -9.03 -4.56 -6.62
CA ALA A 55 -8.08 -4.67 -7.73
C ALA A 55 -7.83 -6.12 -8.15
N GLY A 56 -7.74 -7.05 -7.19
CA GLY A 56 -7.58 -8.47 -7.47
C GLY A 56 -8.72 -9.04 -8.32
N HIS A 57 -9.99 -8.82 -7.96
CA HIS A 57 -11.12 -9.34 -8.75
C HIS A 57 -11.34 -8.57 -10.05
N GLN A 58 -11.04 -7.27 -10.10
CA GLN A 58 -11.14 -6.49 -11.33
C GLN A 58 -10.23 -7.08 -12.41
N VAL A 59 -8.96 -7.32 -12.10
CA VAL A 59 -8.02 -7.92 -13.07
C VAL A 59 -8.43 -9.35 -13.43
N HIS A 60 -8.69 -10.20 -12.43
CA HIS A 60 -8.85 -11.64 -12.70
C HIS A 60 -10.23 -12.02 -13.23
N VAL A 61 -11.29 -11.45 -12.66
CA VAL A 61 -12.67 -11.83 -12.99
C VAL A 61 -13.26 -10.93 -14.05
N VAL A 62 -13.07 -9.61 -13.93
CA VAL A 62 -13.70 -8.65 -14.87
C VAL A 62 -12.91 -8.55 -16.17
N GLU A 63 -11.59 -8.37 -16.09
CA GLU A 63 -10.75 -8.17 -17.28
C GLU A 63 -10.36 -9.51 -17.91
N GLN A 64 -9.84 -10.45 -17.12
CA GLN A 64 -9.37 -11.75 -17.63
C GLN A 64 -10.46 -12.82 -17.72
N HIS A 65 -11.67 -12.55 -17.23
CA HIS A 65 -12.82 -13.46 -17.30
C HIS A 65 -12.53 -14.85 -16.70
N ILE A 66 -11.72 -14.92 -15.64
CA ILE A 66 -11.39 -16.19 -14.97
C ILE A 66 -12.65 -16.72 -14.25
N PRO A 67 -13.06 -17.97 -14.49
CA PRO A 67 -14.22 -18.55 -13.83
C PRO A 67 -14.02 -18.65 -12.31
N CYS A 68 -15.06 -18.30 -11.52
CA CYS A 68 -14.99 -18.27 -10.06
C CYS A 68 -14.47 -19.59 -9.45
N ALA A 69 -14.83 -20.73 -10.04
CA ALA A 69 -14.44 -22.07 -9.58
C ALA A 69 -12.93 -22.35 -9.66
N LYS A 70 -12.17 -21.57 -10.44
CA LYS A 70 -10.70 -21.67 -10.49
C LYS A 70 -10.08 -21.15 -9.18
N CYS A 71 -10.65 -20.10 -8.60
CA CYS A 71 -10.16 -19.53 -7.35
C CYS A 71 -10.90 -20.09 -6.14
N HIS A 72 -12.22 -20.23 -6.20
CA HIS A 72 -13.04 -20.63 -5.06
C HIS A 72 -13.42 -22.12 -5.08
N SER A 73 -13.64 -22.67 -3.90
CA SER A 73 -14.31 -23.97 -3.76
C SER A 73 -15.81 -23.77 -3.94
N MET A 74 -16.45 -24.41 -4.91
CA MET A 74 -17.88 -24.19 -5.16
C MET A 74 -18.72 -25.17 -4.34
N GLY A 75 -19.55 -24.63 -3.45
CA GLY A 75 -20.64 -25.35 -2.79
C GLY A 75 -21.90 -25.39 -3.66
N ARG A 76 -22.93 -26.09 -3.19
CA ARG A 76 -24.22 -26.20 -3.91
C ARG A 76 -24.98 -24.87 -3.94
N ASP A 77 -24.82 -24.06 -2.91
CA ASP A 77 -25.54 -22.81 -2.63
C ASP A 77 -24.61 -21.66 -2.21
N SER A 78 -23.30 -21.90 -2.17
CA SER A 78 -22.33 -20.96 -1.61
C SER A 78 -20.98 -21.04 -2.32
N MET A 79 -20.26 -19.92 -2.32
CA MET A 79 -18.87 -19.84 -2.74
C MET A 79 -17.99 -20.01 -1.51
N GLY A 80 -17.21 -21.09 -1.46
CA GLY A 80 -16.28 -21.37 -0.39
C GLY A 80 -15.02 -20.50 -0.46
N SER A 81 -14.16 -20.63 0.55
CA SER A 81 -12.86 -19.98 0.55
C SER A 81 -11.97 -20.46 -0.59
N PHE A 82 -11.01 -19.63 -0.96
CA PHE A 82 -9.88 -20.01 -1.79
C PHE A 82 -8.66 -20.33 -0.93
N THR A 83 -7.70 -21.05 -1.50
CA THR A 83 -6.39 -21.27 -0.89
C THR A 83 -5.33 -20.58 -1.75
N PRO A 84 -4.26 -20.02 -1.15
CA PRO A 84 -3.17 -19.40 -1.91
C PRO A 84 -2.54 -20.32 -2.97
N ASP A 85 -2.53 -21.64 -2.74
CA ASP A 85 -2.01 -22.63 -3.70
C ASP A 85 -2.72 -22.57 -5.07
N ARG A 86 -3.96 -22.10 -5.13
CA ARG A 86 -4.68 -21.95 -6.40
C ARG A 86 -4.09 -20.82 -7.26
N CYS A 87 -3.49 -19.80 -6.65
CA CYS A 87 -2.79 -18.73 -7.36
C CYS A 87 -1.59 -19.29 -8.12
N ALA A 88 -0.82 -20.18 -7.50
CA ALA A 88 0.37 -20.81 -8.09
C ALA A 88 0.07 -21.64 -9.35
N SER A 89 -1.18 -22.08 -9.56
CA SER A 89 -1.55 -22.80 -10.79
C SER A 89 -1.52 -21.95 -12.06
N CYS A 90 -1.63 -20.63 -11.92
CA CYS A 90 -1.50 -19.66 -13.02
C CYS A 90 -0.23 -18.80 -12.89
N HIS A 91 0.24 -18.61 -11.65
CA HIS A 91 1.41 -17.81 -11.29
C HIS A 91 2.49 -18.71 -10.70
N GLU A 92 2.96 -19.71 -11.45
CA GLU A 92 3.91 -20.71 -10.94
C GLU A 92 5.20 -20.06 -10.44
N LYS A 93 5.70 -19.05 -11.17
CA LYS A 93 6.89 -18.31 -10.80
C LYS A 93 6.66 -17.52 -9.51
N GLU A 94 5.56 -16.76 -9.43
CA GLU A 94 5.26 -15.92 -8.26
C GLU A 94 4.80 -16.74 -7.04
N GLY A 95 4.20 -17.91 -7.24
CA GLY A 95 3.77 -18.81 -6.16
C GLY A 95 4.94 -19.46 -5.40
N SER A 96 6.15 -19.40 -5.94
CA SER A 96 7.38 -19.80 -5.25
C SER A 96 7.93 -18.73 -4.31
N ILE A 97 7.29 -17.55 -4.26
CA ILE A 97 7.85 -16.35 -3.66
C ILE A 97 7.32 -16.19 -2.24
N VAL A 98 8.14 -16.63 -1.30
CA VAL A 98 7.97 -16.40 0.13
C VAL A 98 8.55 -15.04 0.47
N HIS A 99 7.71 -14.01 0.42
CA HIS A 99 8.09 -12.74 1.00
C HIS A 99 8.22 -12.94 2.51
N ALA A 100 9.47 -12.88 2.97
CA ALA A 100 9.84 -12.84 4.38
C ALA A 100 9.22 -13.96 5.23
N GLU A 101 8.96 -15.16 4.69
CA GLU A 101 8.36 -16.25 5.48
C GLU A 101 9.20 -16.57 6.72
N ALA A 102 10.53 -16.61 6.56
CA ALA A 102 11.44 -16.83 7.67
C ALA A 102 11.36 -15.70 8.71
N GLU A 103 11.36 -14.43 8.28
CA GLU A 103 11.28 -13.27 9.16
C GLU A 103 9.88 -13.13 9.80
N ALA A 104 8.81 -13.44 9.07
CA ALA A 104 7.44 -13.49 9.53
C ALA A 104 7.24 -14.63 10.55
N HIS A 105 7.80 -15.82 10.29
CA HIS A 105 7.79 -16.92 11.24
C HIS A 105 8.63 -16.62 12.49
N ALA A 106 9.78 -15.95 12.33
CA ALA A 106 10.61 -15.53 13.45
C ALA A 106 9.91 -14.48 14.33
N ARG A 107 9.14 -13.57 13.73
CA ARG A 107 8.54 -12.42 14.42
C ARG A 107 7.12 -12.68 14.94
N PHE A 108 6.31 -13.41 14.19
CA PHE A 108 4.89 -13.63 14.44
C PHE A 108 4.55 -15.10 14.71
N GLY A 109 5.57 -15.98 14.76
CA GLY A 109 5.46 -17.40 15.04
C GLY A 109 5.30 -18.26 13.79
N ALA A 110 5.57 -19.56 13.91
CA ALA A 110 5.55 -20.53 12.80
C ALA A 110 4.21 -20.68 12.06
N THR A 111 3.16 -19.99 12.50
CA THR A 111 1.84 -19.93 11.85
C THR A 111 1.64 -18.67 11.03
N ALA A 112 2.57 -17.71 11.08
CA ALA A 112 2.47 -16.44 10.40
C ALA A 112 2.72 -16.59 8.91
N LYS A 113 1.63 -16.65 8.15
CA LYS A 113 1.68 -16.64 6.69
C LYS A 113 1.54 -15.21 6.22
N ALA A 114 2.52 -14.73 5.46
CA ALA A 114 2.25 -13.73 4.44
C ALA A 114 1.80 -14.53 3.20
N ASP A 115 0.53 -14.45 2.84
CA ASP A 115 0.04 -15.05 1.60
C ASP A 115 -0.21 -14.00 0.53
N CYS A 116 -0.52 -14.44 -0.69
CA CYS A 116 -0.73 -13.55 -1.84
C CYS A 116 -1.74 -12.43 -1.52
N THR A 117 -2.71 -12.67 -0.63
CA THR A 117 -3.81 -11.76 -0.32
C THR A 117 -3.44 -10.67 0.68
N ASP A 118 -2.29 -10.81 1.35
CA ASP A 118 -1.78 -9.78 2.24
C ASP A 118 -1.32 -8.56 1.44
N CYS A 119 -0.74 -8.76 0.26
CA CYS A 119 -0.35 -7.69 -0.67
C CYS A 119 -1.38 -7.46 -1.78
N HIS A 120 -1.97 -8.52 -2.34
CA HIS A 120 -2.96 -8.45 -3.40
C HIS A 120 -4.38 -8.44 -2.81
N VAL A 121 -5.03 -7.28 -2.78
CA VAL A 121 -6.36 -7.15 -2.20
C VAL A 121 -7.43 -7.76 -3.12
N PHE A 122 -7.99 -8.91 -2.73
CA PHE A 122 -9.16 -9.55 -3.36
C PHE A 122 -10.45 -9.36 -2.55
N ARG A 123 -10.30 -8.98 -1.28
CA ARG A 123 -11.38 -8.64 -0.36
C ARG A 123 -10.88 -7.50 0.53
N LEU A 124 -11.77 -6.58 0.90
CA LEU A 124 -11.50 -5.75 2.07
C LEU A 124 -11.40 -6.71 3.27
N ARG A 125 -10.27 -6.68 3.97
CA ARG A 125 -10.09 -7.43 5.22
C ARG A 125 -11.16 -6.94 6.18
N ASP A 126 -11.89 -7.85 6.82
CA ASP A 126 -13.13 -7.55 7.54
C ASP A 126 -12.92 -6.42 8.57
N PRO A 127 -13.53 -5.23 8.39
CA PRO A 127 -13.41 -4.11 9.31
C PRO A 127 -13.94 -4.42 10.72
N ALA A 128 -14.70 -5.50 10.91
CA ALA A 128 -15.15 -5.96 12.22
C ALA A 128 -14.01 -6.46 13.13
N LEU A 129 -12.84 -6.78 12.57
CA LEU A 129 -11.66 -7.22 13.33
C LEU A 129 -10.65 -6.08 13.63
N GLU A 130 -10.81 -4.88 13.06
CA GLU A 130 -9.85 -3.76 13.20
C GLU A 130 -10.45 -2.39 13.60
N ARG A 131 -11.74 -2.29 13.93
CA ARG A 131 -12.31 -1.03 14.45
C ARG A 131 -11.97 -0.82 15.93
N PRO A 132 -11.35 0.32 16.35
CA PRO A 132 -11.82 0.98 17.56
C PRO A 132 -13.28 1.37 17.32
N ALA A 133 -14.08 1.27 18.36
CA ALA A 133 -15.53 1.44 18.32
C ALA A 133 -16.01 2.64 17.46
N GLN A 134 -16.95 2.34 16.56
CA GLN A 134 -18.02 3.22 16.05
C GLN A 134 -17.61 4.52 15.35
N ALA A 135 -17.68 4.52 14.01
CA ALA A 135 -17.92 5.75 13.26
C ALA A 135 -19.27 6.33 13.69
N ALA A 136 -19.28 7.61 14.05
CA ALA A 136 -20.47 8.32 14.51
C ALA A 136 -21.54 8.39 13.40
N PRO A 137 -22.85 8.39 13.75
CA PRO A 137 -23.91 8.69 12.80
C PRO A 137 -23.69 10.08 12.19
N GLY A 138 -23.64 10.18 10.86
CA GLY A 138 -23.49 11.44 10.14
C GLY A 138 -22.14 11.70 9.47
N ALA A 139 -21.25 10.72 9.39
CA ALA A 139 -20.06 10.85 8.54
C ALA A 139 -20.49 10.94 7.05
N PRO A 140 -19.95 11.90 6.27
CA PRO A 140 -20.27 12.01 4.85
C PRO A 140 -19.83 10.75 4.11
N GLU A 141 -20.71 10.27 3.24
CA GLU A 141 -20.42 9.14 2.35
C GLU A 141 -19.25 9.51 1.44
N LEU A 142 -18.16 8.75 1.53
CA LEU A 142 -17.01 8.96 0.65
C LEU A 142 -17.43 8.61 -0.78
N PRO A 143 -16.99 9.39 -1.79
CA PRO A 143 -17.26 9.05 -3.18
C PRO A 143 -16.71 7.66 -3.52
N PRO A 144 -17.33 6.95 -4.48
CA PRO A 144 -16.83 5.66 -4.94
C PRO A 144 -15.37 5.82 -5.40
N PRO A 145 -14.50 4.84 -5.11
CA PRO A 145 -13.09 4.94 -5.46
C PRO A 145 -12.94 5.12 -6.97
N ASP A 146 -12.03 6.02 -7.36
CA ASP A 146 -11.67 6.24 -8.76
C ASP A 146 -11.05 4.97 -9.35
N LEU A 147 -11.82 4.28 -10.19
CA LEU A 147 -11.45 3.00 -10.80
C LEU A 147 -10.37 3.13 -11.88
N SER A 148 -9.99 4.36 -12.27
CA SER A 148 -8.93 4.59 -13.26
C SER A 148 -7.51 4.28 -12.74
N GLN A 149 -7.36 4.02 -11.44
CA GLN A 149 -6.07 3.65 -10.82
C GLN A 149 -5.96 2.17 -10.45
N VAL A 150 -6.94 1.35 -10.83
CA VAL A 150 -6.94 -0.09 -10.52
C VAL A 150 -5.91 -0.77 -11.42
N GLY A 151 -4.67 -0.90 -10.93
CA GLY A 151 -3.58 -1.53 -11.67
C GLY A 151 -2.18 -1.00 -11.30
N ALA A 152 -2.09 0.22 -10.75
CA ALA A 152 -0.85 0.73 -10.19
C ALA A 152 -0.87 0.52 -8.68
N TYR A 153 -0.03 -0.39 -8.17
CA TYR A 153 0.20 -0.51 -6.72
C TYR A 153 0.50 0.86 -6.14
N GLN A 154 -0.27 1.23 -5.13
CA GLN A 154 -0.06 2.49 -4.44
C GLN A 154 0.88 2.22 -3.26
N PRO A 155 1.77 3.16 -2.88
CA PRO A 155 2.63 2.99 -1.71
C PRO A 155 1.86 2.57 -0.45
N LYS A 156 0.61 3.04 -0.29
CA LYS A 156 -0.30 2.68 0.82
C LYS A 156 -0.54 1.18 0.97
N ASP A 157 -0.46 0.40 -0.12
CA ASP A 157 -0.67 -1.04 -0.10
C ASP A 157 0.50 -1.75 0.61
N CYS A 158 1.72 -1.22 0.43
CA CYS A 158 2.94 -1.68 1.10
C CYS A 158 3.01 -1.19 2.56
N PHE A 159 2.51 0.02 2.84
CA PHE A 159 2.55 0.63 4.17
C PHE A 159 1.76 -0.11 5.24
N ARG A 160 0.85 -1.01 4.86
CA ARG A 160 0.15 -1.89 5.81
C ARG A 160 1.11 -2.67 6.70
N CYS A 161 2.29 -2.99 6.18
CA CYS A 161 3.35 -3.71 6.90
C CYS A 161 4.58 -2.83 7.10
N HIS A 162 4.92 -1.96 6.13
CA HIS A 162 6.18 -1.20 6.12
C HIS A 162 6.12 0.18 6.80
N ALA A 163 4.96 0.59 7.34
CA ALA A 163 4.84 1.84 8.11
C ALA A 163 5.55 1.77 9.48
N GLU A 164 5.82 0.56 9.97
CA GLU A 164 6.47 0.33 11.26
C GLU A 164 7.74 -0.50 11.08
N GLN A 165 8.66 -0.39 12.05
CA GLN A 165 9.91 -1.15 12.05
C GLN A 165 9.63 -2.66 12.15
N GLN A 166 10.27 -3.45 11.30
CA GLN A 166 10.15 -4.90 11.22
C GLN A 166 11.47 -5.59 11.58
N GLY A 167 11.67 -5.81 12.87
CA GLY A 167 12.87 -6.41 13.44
C GLY A 167 14.01 -5.43 13.31
N ASP A 168 15.08 -5.85 12.65
CA ASP A 168 16.21 -4.99 12.30
C ASP A 168 15.96 -4.20 11.00
N THR A 169 14.82 -4.39 10.33
CA THR A 169 14.46 -3.63 9.13
C THR A 169 13.73 -2.35 9.55
N PRO A 170 14.25 -1.16 9.25
CA PRO A 170 13.61 0.10 9.64
C PRO A 170 12.27 0.30 8.93
N ALA A 171 11.41 1.11 9.55
CA ALA A 171 10.21 1.62 8.91
C ALA A 171 10.57 2.44 7.66
N VAL A 172 9.63 2.55 6.72
CA VAL A 172 9.79 3.44 5.57
C VAL A 172 9.47 4.87 6.02
N GLU A 173 10.49 5.61 6.44
CA GLU A 173 10.38 7.02 6.85
C GLU A 173 10.64 7.99 5.68
N VAL A 174 11.59 7.64 4.81
CA VAL A 174 11.89 8.39 3.58
C VAL A 174 11.50 7.59 2.34
N HIS A 175 11.38 8.27 1.19
CA HIS A 175 10.90 7.71 -0.07
C HIS A 175 9.47 7.15 -0.04
N SER A 176 8.69 7.48 1.00
CA SER A 176 7.33 6.97 1.20
C SER A 176 6.33 7.39 0.11
N SER A 177 6.62 8.47 -0.60
CA SER A 177 5.83 8.93 -1.74
C SER A 177 6.31 8.37 -3.09
N ALA A 178 7.48 7.74 -3.15
CA ALA A 178 7.98 7.13 -4.37
C ALA A 178 7.26 5.80 -4.63
N PRO A 179 7.03 5.42 -5.91
CA PRO A 179 6.50 4.10 -6.22
C PRO A 179 7.47 3.01 -5.74
N CYS A 180 7.04 2.18 -4.79
CA CYS A 180 7.91 1.18 -4.14
C CYS A 180 8.51 0.20 -5.16
N LEU A 181 7.74 -0.14 -6.20
CA LEU A 181 8.12 -1.08 -7.26
C LEU A 181 9.18 -0.56 -8.23
N THR A 182 9.56 0.73 -8.14
CA THR A 182 10.71 1.25 -8.88
C THR A 182 12.03 0.71 -8.33
N CYS A 183 12.06 0.37 -7.03
CA CYS A 183 13.26 -0.16 -6.37
C CYS A 183 13.08 -1.60 -5.87
N HIS A 184 11.86 -2.01 -5.54
CA HIS A 184 11.57 -3.35 -5.06
C HIS A 184 10.96 -4.21 -6.15
N ASP A 185 11.49 -5.42 -6.29
CA ASP A 185 10.87 -6.45 -7.11
C ASP A 185 10.36 -7.55 -6.17
N PRO A 186 9.13 -7.43 -5.64
CA PRO A 186 8.60 -8.40 -4.70
C PRO A 186 8.43 -9.78 -5.31
N HIS A 187 8.45 -9.88 -6.65
CA HIS A 187 8.37 -11.13 -7.40
C HIS A 187 9.69 -11.53 -8.10
N GLY A 188 10.77 -10.81 -7.82
CA GLY A 188 12.07 -11.04 -8.41
C GLY A 188 12.94 -11.96 -7.57
N GLU A 189 13.92 -12.60 -8.22
CA GLU A 189 15.02 -13.27 -7.51
C GLU A 189 15.83 -12.26 -6.66
N LYS A 190 15.84 -10.98 -7.08
CA LYS A 190 16.45 -9.88 -6.33
C LYS A 190 15.38 -9.11 -5.58
N LYS A 191 15.44 -9.15 -4.24
CA LYS A 191 14.52 -8.42 -3.33
C LYS A 191 14.53 -6.89 -3.52
N VAL A 192 15.63 -6.37 -4.09
CA VAL A 192 15.78 -4.94 -4.41
C VAL A 192 16.46 -4.84 -5.77
N ASN A 193 15.78 -4.23 -6.72
CA ASN A 193 16.35 -3.70 -7.95
C ASN A 193 16.47 -2.18 -7.80
N VAL A 194 17.34 -1.75 -6.86
CA VAL A 194 17.53 -0.32 -6.62
C VAL A 194 18.13 0.29 -7.88
N ASN A 195 17.37 1.18 -8.52
CA ASN A 195 17.97 2.11 -9.45
C ASN A 195 19.10 2.87 -8.74
N PRO A 196 20.18 3.23 -9.45
CA PRO A 196 21.24 4.04 -8.88
C PRO A 196 20.66 5.29 -8.23
N CYS A 197 21.13 5.63 -7.02
CA CYS A 197 20.64 6.81 -6.29
C CYS A 197 20.74 8.10 -7.15
N SER A 198 21.69 8.15 -8.08
CA SER A 198 21.92 9.22 -9.05
C SER A 198 20.73 9.51 -9.97
N GLU A 199 19.84 8.54 -10.20
CA GLU A 199 18.68 8.76 -11.09
C GLU A 199 17.70 9.77 -10.51
N CYS A 200 17.58 9.82 -9.18
CA CYS A 200 16.73 10.80 -8.48
C CYS A 200 17.54 11.89 -7.78
N HIS A 201 18.73 11.56 -7.26
CA HIS A 201 19.64 12.47 -6.56
C HIS A 201 20.79 12.94 -7.44
N SER A 202 20.49 13.35 -8.68
CA SER A 202 21.50 13.67 -9.69
C SER A 202 22.46 14.78 -9.25
N GLU A 203 21.97 15.80 -8.54
CA GLU A 203 22.76 16.91 -8.00
C GLU A 203 23.83 16.44 -7.01
N LEU A 204 23.57 15.40 -6.22
CA LEU A 204 24.53 14.84 -5.27
C LEU A 204 25.62 13.99 -5.94
N THR A 205 25.39 13.57 -7.18
CA THR A 205 26.30 12.67 -7.92
C THR A 205 27.17 13.38 -8.95
N GLN A 206 27.01 14.71 -9.10
CA GLN A 206 27.89 15.54 -9.92
C GLN A 206 29.27 15.74 -9.27
N ALA A 207 29.35 15.58 -7.95
CA ALA A 207 30.60 15.51 -7.20
C ALA A 207 30.90 14.04 -6.85
N PRO A 208 32.18 13.62 -6.84
CA PRO A 208 32.52 12.28 -6.42
C PRO A 208 32.09 12.07 -4.96
N VAL A 209 31.31 11.02 -4.69
CA VAL A 209 31.00 10.51 -3.34
C VAL A 209 32.24 9.85 -2.70
N ALA A 210 33.43 10.34 -3.06
CA ALA A 210 34.70 9.82 -2.63
C ALA A 210 35.10 10.52 -1.33
N HIS A 211 35.17 9.74 -0.25
CA HIS A 211 35.70 10.18 1.03
C HIS A 211 36.80 9.22 1.48
N GLY A 212 38.00 9.73 1.79
CA GLY A 212 39.15 8.93 2.23
C GLY A 212 40.47 9.35 1.56
N LEU A 213 41.52 8.53 1.77
CA LEU A 213 42.87 8.78 1.25
C LEU A 213 43.04 8.17 -0.16
N GLY A 214 43.51 8.97 -1.12
CA GLY A 214 43.81 8.53 -2.49
C GLY A 214 42.72 8.85 -3.53
N SER A 215 42.96 8.46 -4.78
CA SER A 215 42.06 8.76 -5.92
C SER A 215 40.76 7.95 -5.92
N GLU A 216 40.69 6.87 -5.15
CA GLU A 216 39.53 5.97 -5.09
C GLU A 216 38.76 6.03 -3.76
N GLY A 217 39.13 6.87 -2.78
CA GLY A 217 38.46 6.96 -1.48
C GLY A 217 38.33 5.65 -0.68
N ILE A 218 37.88 5.72 0.56
CA ILE A 218 37.46 4.54 1.36
C ILE A 218 35.95 4.35 1.23
N VAL A 219 35.22 5.46 1.10
CA VAL A 219 33.80 5.52 0.79
C VAL A 219 33.64 5.78 -0.69
N GLN A 220 32.87 4.95 -1.38
CA GLN A 220 32.58 5.06 -2.82
C GLN A 220 31.08 5.00 -3.13
N THR A 221 30.25 4.67 -2.15
CA THR A 221 28.80 4.53 -2.33
C THR A 221 28.05 5.31 -1.26
N CYS A 222 26.87 5.83 -1.62
CA CYS A 222 25.98 6.52 -0.69
C CYS A 222 25.63 5.64 0.52
N THR A 223 25.51 4.33 0.30
CA THR A 223 25.12 3.33 1.31
C THR A 223 26.17 3.08 2.38
N THR A 224 27.39 3.61 2.23
CA THR A 224 28.42 3.49 3.27
C THR A 224 28.06 4.35 4.50
N CYS A 225 27.45 5.53 4.27
CA CYS A 225 26.95 6.39 5.34
C CYS A 225 25.43 6.25 5.52
N HIS A 226 24.68 6.10 4.43
CA HIS A 226 23.24 5.86 4.46
C HIS A 226 22.95 4.35 4.51
N GLN A 227 23.11 3.77 5.71
CA GLN A 227 22.99 2.32 5.92
C GLN A 227 21.65 1.74 5.45
N HIS A 228 20.57 2.54 5.53
CA HIS A 228 19.24 2.15 5.08
C HIS A 228 18.62 3.23 4.19
N GLN A 229 18.17 2.84 2.99
CA GLN A 229 17.54 3.73 2.00
C GLN A 229 16.15 4.24 2.44
N HIS A 230 15.64 3.72 3.55
CA HIS A 230 14.36 4.05 4.18
C HIS A 230 14.52 4.87 5.47
N ALA A 231 15.74 5.01 5.99
CA ALA A 231 16.06 5.79 7.18
C ALA A 231 16.29 7.27 6.83
N ARG A 232 16.24 8.13 7.83
CA ARG A 232 16.42 9.57 7.62
C ARG A 232 17.87 9.86 7.25
N ALA A 233 18.08 10.89 6.45
CA ALA A 233 19.43 11.30 6.07
C ALA A 233 20.30 11.70 7.27
N GLU A 234 19.69 12.22 8.35
CA GLU A 234 20.38 12.59 9.58
C GLU A 234 20.93 11.39 10.38
N ASP A 235 20.37 10.19 10.18
CA ASP A 235 20.86 8.98 10.85
C ASP A 235 22.27 8.62 10.36
N ALA A 236 22.64 9.06 9.15
CA ALA A 236 23.99 8.91 8.63
C ALA A 236 25.05 9.67 9.46
N LEU A 237 24.66 10.62 10.31
CA LEU A 237 25.59 11.37 11.16
C LEU A 237 26.34 10.46 12.15
N GLU A 238 25.70 9.40 12.62
CA GLU A 238 26.30 8.46 13.57
C GLU A 238 27.46 7.69 12.91
N THR A 239 27.36 7.42 11.61
CA THR A 239 28.37 6.67 10.84
C THR A 239 29.72 7.38 10.73
N CYS A 240 29.75 8.72 10.87
CA CYS A 240 31.01 9.47 10.87
C CYS A 240 31.93 8.98 12.00
N ALA A 241 31.35 8.73 13.17
CA ALA A 241 32.09 8.36 14.37
C ALA A 241 32.60 6.91 14.27
N ASP A 242 31.85 6.01 13.65
CA ASP A 242 32.23 4.60 13.48
C ASP A 242 33.56 4.41 12.76
N CYS A 243 33.80 5.23 11.72
CA CYS A 243 35.05 5.24 10.97
C CYS A 243 36.12 6.09 11.67
N HIS A 244 35.83 7.35 11.98
CA HIS A 244 36.86 8.28 12.46
C HIS A 244 37.28 8.07 13.93
N GLN A 245 36.63 7.19 14.68
CA GLN A 245 37.20 6.72 15.96
C GLN A 245 38.32 5.68 15.77
N LYS A 246 38.39 5.03 14.60
CA LYS A 246 39.28 3.89 14.32
C LYS A 246 40.24 4.14 13.16
N GLN A 247 39.90 5.04 12.25
CA GLN A 247 40.61 5.31 11.00
C GLN A 247 41.10 6.75 10.97
N GLU A 248 42.30 6.98 10.46
CA GLU A 248 42.83 8.33 10.31
C GLU A 248 42.06 9.11 9.22
N PRO A 249 41.80 10.42 9.43
CA PRO A 249 42.12 11.18 10.65
C PRO A 249 41.20 10.82 11.81
N LEU A 250 41.78 10.59 12.99
CA LEU A 250 41.02 10.28 14.20
C LEU A 250 40.25 11.51 14.68
N ILE A 251 39.03 11.33 15.19
CA ILE A 251 38.28 12.38 15.90
C ILE A 251 38.99 12.62 17.24
N PRO A 252 39.62 13.79 17.47
CA PRO A 252 40.12 14.09 18.79
C PRO A 252 38.95 14.23 19.76
N ALA A 253 39.13 13.84 21.03
CA ALA A 253 38.09 13.95 22.07
C ALA A 253 37.57 15.39 22.26
N THR A 254 38.29 16.39 21.75
CA THR A 254 37.93 17.81 21.76
C THR A 254 37.08 18.25 20.57
N ALA A 255 36.85 17.40 19.56
CA ALA A 255 36.09 17.78 18.37
C ALA A 255 34.60 17.92 18.63
N LEU A 256 34.04 17.11 19.54
CA LEU A 256 32.65 17.18 19.97
C LEU A 256 32.59 17.34 21.49
N PHE A 257 31.82 18.32 21.98
CA PHE A 257 31.66 18.61 23.40
C PHE A 257 30.34 19.33 23.67
N GLU A 258 29.76 19.09 24.85
CA GLU A 258 28.40 19.49 25.22
C GLU A 258 28.14 21.01 25.07
N SER A 259 29.14 21.82 25.41
CA SER A 259 29.04 23.29 25.40
C SER A 259 29.44 23.96 24.08
N GLY A 260 29.68 23.22 22.99
CA GLY A 260 30.09 23.81 21.71
C GLY A 260 29.73 22.96 20.51
N HIS A 261 30.69 22.21 19.97
CA HIS A 261 30.47 21.38 18.78
C HIS A 261 29.71 20.11 19.14
N ARG A 262 28.45 19.98 18.71
CA ARG A 262 27.60 18.84 19.06
C ARG A 262 27.37 17.84 17.92
N ALA A 263 27.74 18.21 16.70
CA ALA A 263 27.61 17.36 15.53
C ALA A 263 28.74 17.65 14.53
N CYS A 264 29.22 16.61 13.84
CA CYS A 264 30.26 16.71 12.81
C CYS A 264 29.89 17.74 11.73
N VAL A 265 28.60 17.80 11.39
CA VAL A 265 28.06 18.71 10.37
C VAL A 265 27.96 20.17 10.80
N GLY A 266 28.28 20.48 12.05
CA GLY A 266 28.45 21.86 12.49
C GLY A 266 29.67 22.56 11.89
N CYS A 267 30.68 21.77 11.46
CA CYS A 267 31.87 22.28 10.78
C CYS A 267 32.08 21.66 9.40
N HIS A 268 31.64 20.42 9.19
CA HIS A 268 31.76 19.72 7.92
C HIS A 268 30.48 19.85 7.10
N GLN A 269 30.60 20.16 5.81
CA GLN A 269 29.47 20.09 4.91
C GLN A 269 29.26 18.62 4.48
N PRO A 270 28.06 18.03 4.69
CA PRO A 270 27.76 16.70 4.16
C PRO A 270 28.01 16.61 2.67
N HIS A 271 28.53 15.48 2.21
CA HIS A 271 28.91 15.24 0.81
C HIS A 271 30.05 16.14 0.26
N ALA A 272 30.50 17.13 1.04
CA ALA A 272 31.69 17.92 0.76
C ALA A 272 32.84 17.37 1.62
N PHE A 273 33.41 16.28 1.11
CA PHE A 273 34.33 15.41 1.84
C PHE A 273 35.78 15.89 1.85
N ARG A 274 36.06 17.09 1.31
CA ARG A 274 37.41 17.65 1.26
C ARG A 274 37.69 18.43 2.53
N LYS A 275 38.93 18.29 3.05
CA LYS A 275 39.39 19.04 4.23
C LYS A 275 39.19 20.55 4.09
N GLN A 276 39.37 21.09 2.88
CA GLN A 276 39.26 22.52 2.59
C GLN A 276 37.81 23.03 2.63
N GLU A 277 36.82 22.14 2.58
CA GLU A 277 35.39 22.48 2.63
C GLU A 277 34.87 22.56 4.07
N ALA A 278 35.66 22.14 5.05
CA ALA A 278 35.34 22.34 6.46
C ALA A 278 35.43 23.83 6.83
N ILE A 279 34.47 24.29 7.63
CA ILE A 279 34.43 25.64 8.17
C ILE A 279 35.69 25.90 9.00
N ALA A 280 36.39 27.00 8.69
CA ALA A 280 37.59 27.37 9.42
C ALA A 280 37.24 27.79 10.86
N CYS A 281 37.98 27.33 11.87
CA CYS A 281 37.68 27.62 13.28
C CYS A 281 37.46 29.12 13.55
N ARG A 282 38.26 29.98 12.90
CA ARG A 282 38.18 31.45 13.06
C ARG A 282 36.87 32.08 12.59
N SER A 283 36.05 31.41 11.79
CA SER A 283 34.74 31.95 11.41
C SER A 283 33.73 31.94 12.57
N CYS A 284 33.99 31.17 13.62
CA CYS A 284 33.18 31.14 14.84
C CYS A 284 33.99 31.55 16.09
N HIS A 285 35.32 31.54 15.98
CA HIS A 285 36.26 31.87 17.05
C HIS A 285 37.15 33.06 16.66
N GLU A 286 36.53 34.23 16.44
CA GLU A 286 37.24 35.44 15.97
C GLU A 286 38.31 35.94 16.97
N GLU A 287 38.16 35.60 18.25
CA GLU A 287 39.02 36.10 19.34
C GLU A 287 40.01 35.06 19.89
N ILE A 288 40.06 33.85 19.32
CA ILE A 288 41.02 32.82 19.73
C ILE A 288 42.28 32.94 18.86
N ASN A 289 43.29 33.66 19.36
CA ASN A 289 44.66 33.73 18.80
C ASN A 289 45.52 32.55 19.27
#